data_AF-A0A6S7JTD8-F1
#
_entry.id   AF-A0A6S7JTD8-F1
#
_cell.length_a   1.000
_cell.length_b   1.000
_cell.length_c   1.000
_cell.angle_alpha   90.00
_cell.angle_beta   90.00
_cell.angle_gamma   90.00
#
_symmetry.space_group_name_H-M   'P 1'
#
loop_
_entity.id
_entity.type
_entity.pdbx_description
1 polymer ?
#
loop_
_entity_poly.entity_id
_entity_poly.type
_entity_poly.pdbx_seq_one_letter_code
_entity_poly.pdbx_strand_id
1 'polypeptide(L)'
;LLFLKALTIDGKDILFFEEQIGPFLLSLMPSVVFGEKLDTFFPLLRNFIRYNSSYLDEDVVSGLVKQTCQISTTTDKEKEVEQSLAILDAVVRYSSLPSSALYSFLVAVCNTVNVEQFCEPSWRLMRHLLGTHLGHNGVLTMCCILEDSNNWNKFSLLRGAIFFVGMCLWGSKRVTSLLHKPIAVLPSFYKVLSCDNESVICEVTLSMQRLVKKYGMKQHDTAWESILDIASALQEYVERHPSCTSVSENFHVLLSYIEELHEKHEFYGSADKLFAIVAKCTKKRPESSVILLVSHRAQSLHPYCDNWFENIKDLVDRYFKCEERTAIRIKVLDVLCNILGTFSPLYEEEILENSVLPYLDHIAKDRDIAVRIRAVQLLVDVIEGSDSQKVCDVLNIIEK
;
A
#
# COMPACT_ATOMS: atom_id res chain seq x y z
N LEU A 1 8.66 32.77 35.43
CA LEU A 1 9.04 32.67 34.00
C LEU A 1 9.96 33.80 33.55
N LEU A 2 9.51 35.07 33.50
CA LEU A 2 10.38 36.19 33.08
C LEU A 2 11.62 36.35 33.97
N PHE A 3 11.45 36.18 35.29
CA PHE A 3 12.57 36.19 36.24
C PHE A 3 13.57 35.05 35.97
N LEU A 4 13.08 33.82 35.78
CA LEU A 4 13.92 32.66 35.43
C LEU A 4 14.65 32.87 34.09
N LYS A 5 13.96 33.43 33.09
CA LYS A 5 14.54 33.78 31.80
C LYS A 5 15.66 34.81 31.92
N ALA A 6 15.48 35.83 32.76
CA ALA A 6 16.51 36.83 33.01
C ALA A 6 17.71 36.25 33.77
N LEU A 7 17.46 35.45 34.82
CA LEU A 7 18.50 34.81 35.62
C LEU A 7 19.37 33.86 34.80
N THR A 8 18.76 33.09 33.89
CA THR A 8 19.46 32.07 33.10
C THR A 8 20.01 32.58 31.76
N ILE A 9 19.91 33.88 31.48
CA ILE A 9 20.26 34.47 30.18
C ILE A 9 19.55 33.70 29.04
N ASP A 10 18.23 33.54 29.17
CA ASP A 10 17.37 32.79 28.26
C ASP A 10 17.73 31.30 28.13
N GLY A 11 18.08 30.66 29.25
CA GLY A 11 18.36 29.23 29.35
C GLY A 11 19.78 28.82 28.97
N LYS A 12 20.71 29.77 28.88
CA LYS A 12 22.12 29.53 28.54
C LYS A 12 22.98 29.28 29.77
N ASP A 13 22.79 30.08 30.82
CA ASP A 13 23.60 30.04 32.03
C ASP A 13 22.77 29.45 33.18
N ILE A 14 23.32 28.41 33.81
CA ILE A 14 22.65 27.64 34.87
C ILE A 14 23.56 27.46 36.09
N LEU A 15 24.63 28.25 36.17
CA LEU A 15 25.60 28.21 37.25
C LEU A 15 24.89 28.24 38.61
N PHE A 16 25.29 27.33 39.50
CA PHE A 16 24.83 27.18 40.89
C PHE A 16 23.49 26.47 41.12
N PHE A 17 22.78 26.03 40.08
CA PHE A 17 21.55 25.24 40.23
C PHE A 17 21.39 24.14 39.17
N GLU A 18 22.51 23.64 38.64
CA GLU A 18 22.60 22.73 37.50
C GLU A 18 21.79 21.45 37.69
N GLU A 19 21.83 20.87 38.89
CA GLU A 19 21.11 19.63 39.22
C GLU A 19 19.62 19.86 39.53
N GLN A 20 19.25 21.06 39.99
CA GLN A 20 17.89 21.34 40.49
C GLN A 20 16.97 21.89 39.40
N ILE A 21 17.54 22.53 38.37
CA ILE A 21 16.77 23.21 37.33
C ILE A 21 15.99 22.24 36.44
N GLY A 22 16.53 21.06 36.13
CA GLY A 22 15.83 20.04 35.34
C GLY A 22 14.51 19.60 35.99
N PRO A 23 14.55 19.04 37.21
CA PRO A 23 13.34 18.67 37.97
C PRO A 23 12.39 19.86 38.19
N PHE A 24 12.94 21.05 38.43
CA PHE A 24 12.13 22.27 38.57
C PHE A 24 11.36 22.59 37.29
N LEU A 25 12.01 22.60 36.12
CA LEU A 25 11.35 22.86 34.83
C LEU A 25 10.25 21.84 34.54
N LEU A 26 10.47 20.56 34.86
CA LEU A 26 9.47 19.51 34.72
C LEU A 26 8.27 19.73 35.65
N SER A 27 8.51 20.07 36.93
CA SER A 27 7.44 20.37 37.89
C SER A 27 6.65 21.64 37.54
N LEU A 28 7.29 22.58 36.84
CA LEU A 28 6.71 23.86 36.47
C LEU A 28 5.76 23.74 35.27
N MET A 29 6.00 22.77 34.38
CA MET A 29 5.31 22.63 33.11
C MET A 29 3.77 22.50 33.25
N PRO A 30 3.19 21.70 34.17
CA PRO A 30 1.74 21.69 34.40
C PRO A 30 1.16 23.05 34.79
N SER A 31 1.89 23.82 35.62
CA SER A 31 1.46 25.16 36.05
C SER A 31 1.53 26.18 34.91
N VAL A 32 2.47 26.01 33.99
CA VAL A 32 2.60 26.86 32.79
C VAL A 32 1.49 26.59 31.80
N VAL A 33 1.12 25.32 31.61
CA VAL A 33 -0.03 24.92 30.79
C VAL A 33 -1.31 25.56 31.34
N PHE A 34 -1.55 25.43 32.65
CA PHE A 34 -2.71 26.05 33.29
C PHE A 34 -2.72 27.59 33.17
N GLY A 35 -1.54 28.22 33.26
CA GLY A 35 -1.40 29.66 33.15
C GLY A 35 -1.35 30.23 31.73
N GLU A 36 -1.47 29.39 30.69
CA GLU A 36 -1.33 29.76 29.27
C GLU A 36 -0.03 30.51 28.94
N LYS A 37 1.08 30.22 29.62
CA LYS A 37 2.38 30.91 29.40
C LYS A 37 3.37 30.09 28.56
N LEU A 38 2.87 29.17 27.74
CA LEU A 38 3.68 28.27 26.92
C LEU A 38 4.56 29.05 25.93
N ASP A 39 4.06 30.14 25.35
CA ASP A 39 4.82 31.01 24.44
C ASP A 39 6.12 31.57 25.03
N THR A 40 6.18 31.76 26.35
CA THR A 40 7.40 32.22 27.03
C THR A 40 8.26 31.05 27.50
N PHE A 41 7.62 29.96 27.91
CA PHE A 41 8.29 28.81 28.50
C PHE A 41 8.95 27.90 27.47
N PHE A 42 8.30 27.62 26.34
CA PHE A 42 8.81 26.71 25.32
C PHE A 42 10.10 27.20 24.64
N PRO A 43 10.26 28.50 24.29
CA PRO A 43 11.54 29.00 23.81
C PRO A 43 12.66 28.87 24.85
N LEU A 44 12.37 29.11 26.12
CA LEU A 44 13.31 28.96 27.22
C LEU A 44 13.73 27.49 27.39
N LEU A 45 12.76 26.57 27.40
CA LEU A 45 13.00 25.13 27.52
C LEU A 45 13.82 24.59 26.35
N ARG A 46 13.52 25.03 25.12
CA ARG A 46 14.29 24.68 23.92
C ARG A 46 15.74 25.14 24.01
N ASN A 47 15.98 26.37 24.47
CA ASN A 47 17.35 26.87 24.66
C ASN A 47 18.06 26.09 25.75
N PHE A 48 17.36 25.80 26.85
CA PHE A 48 17.90 25.00 27.95
C PHE A 48 18.36 23.62 27.45
N ILE A 49 17.53 22.90 26.70
CA ILE A 49 17.90 21.61 26.09
C ILE A 49 19.09 21.75 25.14
N ARG A 50 19.17 22.86 24.37
CA ARG A 50 20.25 23.08 23.42
C ARG A 50 21.61 23.33 24.09
N TYR A 51 21.65 24.09 25.18
CA TYR A 51 22.90 24.52 25.81
C TYR A 51 23.32 23.64 27.00
N ASN A 52 22.37 22.98 27.66
CA ASN A 52 22.56 22.33 28.95
C ASN A 52 22.09 20.86 28.98
N SER A 53 22.05 20.17 27.83
CA SER A 53 21.56 18.78 27.75
C SER A 53 22.35 17.79 28.61
N SER A 54 23.62 18.06 28.91
CA SER A 54 24.46 17.20 29.77
C SER A 54 24.03 17.18 31.23
N TYR A 55 23.26 18.19 31.67
CA TYR A 55 22.77 18.33 33.05
C TYR A 55 21.33 17.85 33.21
N LEU A 56 20.76 17.26 32.16
CA LEU A 56 19.41 16.70 32.19
C LEU A 56 19.45 15.19 32.38
N ASP A 57 18.99 14.75 33.54
CA ASP A 57 18.79 13.33 33.83
C ASP A 57 17.75 12.71 32.88
N GLU A 58 17.95 11.43 32.57
CA GLU A 58 17.10 10.69 31.63
C GLU A 58 15.61 10.73 32.02
N ASP A 59 15.31 10.62 33.31
CA ASP A 59 13.94 10.68 33.83
C ASP A 59 13.28 12.05 33.62
N VAL A 60 14.07 13.13 33.79
CA VAL A 60 13.61 14.50 33.55
C VAL A 60 13.32 14.70 32.08
N VAL A 61 14.23 14.28 31.19
CA VAL A 61 14.00 14.34 29.73
C VAL A 61 12.77 13.53 29.35
N SER A 62 12.58 12.34 29.92
CA SER A 62 11.42 11.48 29.65
C SER A 62 10.12 12.17 30.05
N GLY A 63 10.07 12.79 31.23
CA GLY A 63 8.93 13.58 31.70
C GLY A 63 8.63 14.77 30.79
N LEU A 64 9.65 15.56 30.43
CA LEU A 64 9.51 16.73 29.57
C LEU A 64 8.99 16.36 28.18
N VAL A 65 9.53 15.29 27.60
CA VAL A 65 9.08 14.78 26.29
C VAL A 65 7.62 14.34 26.38
N LYS A 66 7.25 13.51 27.37
CA LYS A 66 5.88 13.01 27.52
C LYS A 66 4.87 14.15 27.65
N GLN A 67 5.17 15.16 28.47
CA GLN A 67 4.29 16.32 28.63
C GLN A 67 4.24 17.17 27.35
N THR A 68 5.37 17.38 26.66
CA THR A 68 5.40 18.11 25.38
C THR A 68 4.56 17.36 24.32
N CYS A 69 4.69 16.04 24.24
CA CYS A 69 3.89 15.19 23.36
C CYS A 69 2.40 15.32 23.68
N GLN A 70 2.02 15.27 24.96
CA GLN A 70 0.63 15.43 25.38
C GLN A 70 0.07 16.78 24.90
N ILE A 71 0.78 17.89 25.15
CA ILE A 71 0.37 19.23 24.72
C ILE A 71 0.16 19.27 23.21
N SER A 72 1.11 18.73 22.42
CA SER A 72 1.01 18.71 20.96
C SER A 72 -0.20 17.96 20.41
N THR A 73 -0.75 17.00 21.18
CA THR A 73 -1.93 16.21 20.79
C THR A 73 -3.24 16.77 21.32
N THR A 74 -3.21 17.64 22.33
CA THR A 74 -4.42 18.17 23.00
C THR A 74 -4.74 19.62 22.65
N THR A 75 -3.76 20.40 22.21
CA THR A 75 -3.96 21.83 21.92
C THR A 75 -4.44 22.06 20.49
N ASP A 76 -5.37 23.00 20.33
CA ASP A 76 -5.82 23.50 19.02
C ASP A 76 -4.98 24.70 18.53
N LYS A 77 -4.08 25.22 19.37
CA LYS A 77 -3.27 26.40 19.06
C LYS A 77 -2.07 26.00 18.21
N GLU A 78 -2.07 26.38 16.93
CA GLU A 78 -1.00 26.06 15.96
C GLU A 78 0.41 26.40 16.46
N LYS A 79 0.57 27.57 17.11
CA LYS A 79 1.86 28.01 17.68
C LYS A 79 2.39 27.07 18.76
N GLU A 80 1.50 26.51 19.59
CA GLU A 80 1.89 25.59 20.65
C GLU A 80 2.34 24.24 20.08
N VAL A 81 1.68 23.77 19.01
CA VAL A 81 2.10 22.55 18.28
C VAL A 81 3.47 22.78 17.62
N GLU A 82 3.66 23.91 16.94
CA GLU A 82 4.94 24.25 16.29
C GLU A 82 6.10 24.30 17.30
N GLN A 83 5.89 24.97 18.43
CA GLN A 83 6.89 25.06 19.50
C GLN A 83 7.13 23.71 20.18
N SER A 84 6.09 22.87 20.33
CA SER A 84 6.23 21.50 20.83
C SER A 84 7.12 20.67 19.92
N LEU A 85 6.89 20.71 18.60
CA LEU A 85 7.74 20.03 17.61
C LEU A 85 9.19 20.55 17.65
N ALA A 86 9.39 21.85 17.87
CA ALA A 86 10.72 22.44 18.01
C ALA A 86 11.46 21.99 19.28
N ILE A 87 10.75 21.78 20.39
CA ILE A 87 11.32 21.20 21.62
C ILE A 87 11.71 19.75 21.37
N LEU A 88 10.80 18.95 20.78
CA LEU A 88 11.06 17.56 20.46
C LEU A 88 12.27 17.41 19.52
N ASP A 89 12.40 18.29 18.51
CA ASP A 89 13.58 18.34 17.63
C ASP A 89 14.86 18.71 18.39
N ALA A 90 14.79 19.61 19.35
CA ALA A 90 15.93 19.94 20.20
C ALA A 90 16.36 18.74 21.07
N VAL A 91 15.41 18.01 21.65
CA VAL A 91 15.71 16.79 22.43
C VAL A 91 16.43 15.76 21.57
N VAL A 92 15.91 15.48 20.37
CA VAL A 92 16.51 14.47 19.47
C VAL A 92 17.90 14.87 18.97
N ARG A 93 18.18 16.17 18.79
CA ARG A 93 19.45 16.66 18.25
C ARG A 93 20.53 16.89 19.30
N TYR A 94 20.16 17.42 20.46
CA TYR A 94 21.12 17.89 21.47
C TYR A 94 21.16 17.00 22.71
N SER A 95 20.15 16.17 22.91
CA SER A 95 20.08 15.19 23.99
C SER A 95 19.88 13.78 23.40
N SER A 96 19.80 12.77 24.25
CA SER A 96 19.39 11.42 23.87
C SER A 96 17.93 11.23 24.27
N LEU A 97 17.06 10.92 23.31
CA LEU A 97 15.67 10.60 23.61
C LEU A 97 15.63 9.32 24.48
N PRO A 98 15.02 9.34 25.67
CA PRO A 98 14.88 8.14 26.49
C PRO A 98 14.00 7.11 25.80
N SER A 99 14.37 5.83 25.87
CA SER A 99 13.55 4.75 25.30
C SER A 99 12.14 4.69 25.90
N SER A 100 12.01 5.10 27.17
CA SER A 100 10.74 5.18 27.90
C SER A 100 9.77 6.24 27.38
N ALA A 101 10.26 7.19 26.56
CA ALA A 101 9.46 8.27 25.96
C ALA A 101 9.22 8.05 24.45
N LEU A 102 9.85 7.05 23.83
CA LEU A 102 9.76 6.78 22.39
C LEU A 102 8.31 6.61 21.92
N TYR A 103 7.50 5.83 22.65
CA TYR A 103 6.10 5.60 22.26
C TYR A 103 5.29 6.91 22.22
N SER A 104 5.37 7.73 23.28
CA SER A 104 4.66 9.02 23.34
C SER A 104 5.13 9.98 22.25
N PHE A 105 6.44 9.99 21.96
CA PHE A 105 7.01 10.74 20.85
C PHE A 105 6.42 10.32 19.51
N LEU A 106 6.44 9.02 19.20
CA LEU A 106 5.92 8.51 17.94
C LEU A 106 4.42 8.82 17.78
N VAL A 107 3.63 8.65 18.84
CA VAL A 107 2.20 8.97 18.83
C VAL A 107 1.95 10.44 18.52
N ALA A 108 2.68 11.35 19.16
CA ALA A 108 2.55 12.79 18.90
C ALA A 108 2.88 13.12 17.44
N VAL A 109 4.06 12.70 16.97
CA VAL A 109 4.54 13.04 15.62
C VAL A 109 3.70 12.38 14.52
N CYS A 110 3.17 11.17 14.75
CA CYS A 110 2.22 10.49 13.86
C CYS A 110 0.89 11.23 13.76
N ASN A 111 0.44 11.93 14.81
CA ASN A 111 -0.76 12.75 14.70
C ASN A 111 -0.48 14.06 13.97
N THR A 112 0.62 14.76 14.30
CA THR A 112 0.92 16.08 13.73
C THR A 112 1.23 16.04 12.24
N VAL A 113 1.75 14.94 11.70
CA VAL A 113 2.05 14.81 10.26
C VAL A 113 0.80 14.89 9.37
N ASN A 114 -0.38 14.61 9.91
CA ASN A 114 -1.64 14.70 9.16
C ASN A 114 -2.10 16.15 8.96
N VAL A 115 -1.52 17.12 9.67
CA VAL A 115 -1.80 18.53 9.50
C VAL A 115 -0.82 19.11 8.48
N GLU A 116 -1.33 19.68 7.39
CA GLU A 116 -0.53 20.13 6.24
C GLU A 116 0.63 21.06 6.63
N GLN A 117 0.36 22.02 7.52
CA GLN A 117 1.35 22.97 8.04
C GLN A 117 2.51 22.29 8.79
N PHE A 118 2.23 21.18 9.47
CA PHE A 118 3.19 20.46 10.31
C PHE A 118 3.78 19.22 9.64
N CYS A 119 3.38 18.89 8.40
CA CYS A 119 3.84 17.70 7.69
C CYS A 119 5.37 17.70 7.51
N GLU A 120 5.95 18.75 6.91
CA GLU A 120 7.40 18.82 6.69
C GLU A 120 8.20 18.93 8.00
N PRO A 121 7.81 19.76 9.00
CA PRO A 121 8.44 19.75 10.31
C PRO A 121 8.41 18.38 11.01
N SER A 122 7.27 17.70 11.01
CA SER A 122 7.07 16.37 11.61
C SER A 122 7.92 15.31 10.91
N TRP A 123 7.99 15.38 9.57
CA TRP A 123 8.86 14.51 8.77
C TRP A 123 10.35 14.71 9.09
N ARG A 124 10.80 15.97 9.15
CA ARG A 124 12.19 16.28 9.49
C ARG A 124 12.54 15.77 10.90
N LEU A 125 11.65 15.99 11.87
CA LEU A 125 11.81 15.50 13.24
C LEU A 125 11.90 13.97 13.29
N MET A 126 10.96 13.27 12.65
CA MET A 126 10.97 11.81 12.57
C MET A 126 12.25 11.29 11.91
N ARG A 127 12.72 11.96 10.85
CA ARG A 127 13.97 11.60 10.17
C ARG A 127 15.19 11.70 11.09
N HIS A 128 15.27 12.73 11.95
CA HIS A 128 16.35 12.82 12.93
C HIS A 128 16.28 11.65 13.90
N LEU A 129 15.09 11.34 14.45
CA LEU A 129 14.91 10.20 15.36
C LEU A 129 15.34 8.88 14.70
N LEU A 130 14.86 8.63 13.48
CA LEU A 130 15.14 7.40 12.75
C LEU A 130 16.61 7.28 12.30
N GLY A 131 17.35 8.39 12.27
CA GLY A 131 18.79 8.41 12.07
C GLY A 131 19.61 8.07 13.31
N THR A 132 19.00 8.02 14.50
CA THR A 132 19.67 7.67 15.76
C THR A 132 19.69 6.17 16.02
N HIS A 133 20.28 5.76 17.15
CA HIS A 133 20.25 4.39 17.65
C HIS A 133 18.82 3.86 17.91
N LEU A 134 17.83 4.74 18.08
CA LEU A 134 16.43 4.36 18.26
C LEU A 134 15.70 4.09 16.93
N GLY A 135 16.32 4.27 15.78
CA GLY A 135 15.63 4.15 14.50
C GLY A 135 14.97 2.79 14.27
N HIS A 136 15.67 1.71 14.58
CA HIS A 136 15.12 0.35 14.49
C HIS A 136 13.93 0.14 15.44
N ASN A 137 14.08 0.55 16.70
CA ASN A 137 13.00 0.49 17.68
C ASN A 137 11.81 1.38 17.29
N GLY A 138 12.06 2.52 16.64
CA GLY A 138 11.04 3.43 16.14
C GLY A 138 10.16 2.76 15.08
N VAL A 139 10.77 2.10 14.09
CA VAL A 139 10.04 1.34 13.07
C VAL A 139 9.24 0.20 13.69
N LEU A 140 9.86 -0.60 14.57
CA LEU A 140 9.17 -1.71 15.24
C LEU A 140 8.02 -1.23 16.12
N THR A 141 8.20 -0.14 16.86
CA THR A 141 7.14 0.44 17.70
C THR A 141 5.98 0.94 16.85
N MET A 142 6.24 1.56 15.70
CA MET A 142 5.17 1.92 14.74
C MET A 142 4.45 0.67 14.21
N CYS A 143 5.16 -0.42 13.93
CA CYS A 143 4.54 -1.70 13.56
C CYS A 143 3.63 -2.22 14.68
N CYS A 144 4.09 -2.22 15.93
CA CYS A 144 3.27 -2.60 17.08
C CYS A 144 2.03 -1.70 17.25
N ILE A 145 2.14 -0.39 16.99
CA ILE A 145 0.99 0.53 17.00
C ILE A 145 -0.07 0.12 15.96
N LEU A 146 0.36 -0.28 14.76
CA LEU A 146 -0.54 -0.73 13.68
C LEU A 146 -1.20 -2.08 14.00
N GLU A 147 -0.48 -2.95 14.70
CA GLU A 147 -0.94 -4.29 15.05
C GLU A 147 -1.86 -4.34 16.27
N ASP A 148 -1.85 -3.33 17.13
CA ASP A 148 -2.66 -3.25 18.32
C ASP A 148 -4.09 -2.78 18.00
N SER A 149 -5.06 -3.68 18.22
CA SER A 149 -6.48 -3.43 17.95
C SER A 149 -7.06 -2.28 18.77
N ASN A 150 -6.47 -1.94 19.92
CA ASN A 150 -6.90 -0.78 20.72
C ASN A 150 -6.68 0.55 19.99
N ASN A 151 -5.78 0.58 19.00
CA ASN A 151 -5.49 1.77 18.22
C ASN A 151 -6.30 1.86 16.93
N TRP A 152 -7.12 0.87 16.58
CA TRP A 152 -7.88 0.84 15.32
C TRP A 152 -8.89 1.97 15.17
N ASN A 153 -9.32 2.59 16.28
CA ASN A 153 -10.18 3.77 16.28
C ASN A 153 -9.40 5.10 16.17
N LYS A 154 -8.06 5.07 16.23
CA LYS A 154 -7.20 6.26 16.20
C LYS A 154 -6.64 6.47 14.79
N PHE A 155 -7.50 6.81 13.83
CA PHE A 155 -7.15 6.83 12.40
C PHE A 155 -5.96 7.74 12.06
N SER A 156 -5.87 8.93 12.64
CA SER A 156 -4.74 9.87 12.43
C SER A 156 -3.40 9.25 12.84
N LEU A 157 -3.37 8.54 13.97
CA LEU A 157 -2.18 7.85 14.45
C LEU A 157 -1.75 6.73 13.47
N LEU A 158 -2.70 5.87 13.06
CA LEU A 158 -2.42 4.77 12.14
C LEU A 158 -1.93 5.28 10.79
N ARG A 159 -2.62 6.28 10.24
CA ARG A 159 -2.24 6.93 8.98
C ARG A 159 -0.83 7.50 9.05
N GLY A 160 -0.50 8.23 10.12
CA GLY A 160 0.83 8.79 10.34
C GLY A 160 1.91 7.71 10.45
N ALA A 161 1.64 6.63 11.18
CA ALA A 161 2.55 5.49 11.31
C ALA A 161 2.84 4.83 9.95
N ILE A 162 1.81 4.55 9.14
CA ILE A 162 1.97 3.99 7.78
C ILE A 162 2.77 4.95 6.89
N PHE A 163 2.44 6.25 6.93
CA PHE A 163 3.16 7.28 6.18
C PHE A 163 4.65 7.30 6.52
N PHE A 164 5.00 7.34 7.82
CA PHE A 164 6.40 7.39 8.23
C PHE A 164 7.16 6.13 7.88
N VAL A 165 6.57 4.96 8.18
CA VAL A 165 7.16 3.66 7.84
C VAL A 165 7.41 3.56 6.33
N GLY A 166 6.41 3.87 5.50
CA GLY A 166 6.54 3.85 4.05
C GLY A 166 7.58 4.83 3.53
N MET A 167 7.55 6.08 4.01
CA MET A 167 8.46 7.13 3.55
C MET A 167 9.90 6.88 3.99
N CYS A 168 10.14 6.34 5.19
CA CYS A 168 11.49 6.10 5.70
C CYS A 168 12.16 4.87 5.08
N LEU A 169 11.40 3.84 4.70
CA LEU A 169 11.95 2.60 4.14
C LEU A 169 12.05 2.62 2.61
N TRP A 170 11.02 3.10 1.91
CA TRP A 170 10.98 3.09 0.44
C TRP A 170 10.48 4.39 -0.20
N GLY A 171 10.33 5.46 0.57
CA GLY A 171 9.99 6.78 0.05
C GLY A 171 11.09 7.48 -0.75
N SER A 172 10.79 8.70 -1.19
CA SER A 172 11.75 9.62 -1.82
C SER A 172 12.80 10.11 -0.82
N LYS A 173 12.42 10.26 0.46
CA LYS A 173 13.27 10.74 1.56
C LYS A 173 13.78 9.60 2.46
N ARG A 174 14.07 8.42 1.88
CA ARG A 174 14.51 7.21 2.61
C ARG A 174 15.65 7.50 3.60
N VAL A 175 15.58 6.87 4.78
CA VAL A 175 16.67 6.88 5.76
C VAL A 175 17.61 5.71 5.45
N THR A 176 18.82 6.00 4.98
CA THR A 176 19.78 5.00 4.49
C THR A 176 20.37 4.11 5.59
N SER A 177 20.36 4.58 6.85
CA SER A 177 20.79 3.76 8.00
C SER A 177 19.81 2.63 8.33
N LEU A 178 18.55 2.70 7.87
CA LEU A 178 17.56 1.66 8.10
C LEU A 178 17.67 0.55 7.03
N LEU A 179 18.07 -0.64 7.51
CA LEU A 179 18.30 -1.84 6.69
C LEU A 179 17.14 -2.86 6.76
N HIS A 180 15.96 -2.45 7.25
CA HIS A 180 14.81 -3.35 7.33
C HIS A 180 14.39 -3.85 5.94
N LYS A 181 14.19 -5.16 5.83
CA LYS A 181 13.53 -5.78 4.67
C LYS A 181 12.02 -5.50 4.72
N PRO A 182 11.34 -5.29 3.59
CA PRO A 182 9.90 -5.01 3.57
C PRO A 182 9.05 -6.05 4.34
N ILE A 183 9.44 -7.32 4.28
CA ILE A 183 8.77 -8.42 5.00
C ILE A 183 8.64 -8.21 6.52
N ALA A 184 9.50 -7.40 7.13
CA ALA A 184 9.43 -7.09 8.56
C ALA A 184 8.25 -6.17 8.93
N VAL A 185 7.64 -5.52 7.94
CA VAL A 185 6.63 -4.45 8.12
C VAL A 185 5.32 -4.78 7.41
N LEU A 186 5.38 -5.49 6.28
CA LEU A 186 4.18 -5.85 5.51
C LEU A 186 3.10 -6.57 6.34
N PRO A 187 3.42 -7.48 7.29
CA PRO A 187 2.40 -8.08 8.16
C PRO A 187 1.60 -7.05 8.97
N SER A 188 2.25 -5.98 9.44
CA SER A 188 1.59 -4.90 10.18
C SER A 188 0.67 -4.07 9.26
N PHE A 189 1.08 -3.86 8.00
CA PHE A 189 0.23 -3.23 6.98
C PHE A 189 -0.96 -4.09 6.59
N TYR A 190 -0.78 -5.41 6.52
CA TYR A 190 -1.90 -6.33 6.29
C TYR A 190 -2.90 -6.28 7.44
N LYS A 191 -2.41 -6.35 8.69
CA LYS A 191 -3.26 -6.37 9.88
C LYS A 191 -4.11 -5.11 10.04
N VAL A 192 -3.54 -3.93 9.78
CA VAL A 192 -4.24 -2.65 9.93
C VAL A 192 -5.40 -2.46 8.93
N LEU A 193 -5.44 -3.19 7.82
CA LEU A 193 -6.57 -3.15 6.87
C LEU A 193 -7.91 -3.51 7.54
N SER A 194 -7.86 -4.25 8.66
CA SER A 194 -9.03 -4.60 9.46
C SER A 194 -9.73 -3.40 10.13
N CYS A 195 -9.10 -2.22 10.17
CA CYS A 195 -9.72 -1.01 10.76
C CYS A 195 -10.82 -0.39 9.88
N ASP A 196 -10.96 -0.82 8.62
CA ASP A 196 -12.03 -0.45 7.69
C ASP A 196 -12.20 1.08 7.49
N ASN A 197 -11.11 1.85 7.64
CA ASN A 197 -11.11 3.30 7.45
C ASN A 197 -10.47 3.70 6.11
N GLU A 198 -11.19 4.50 5.31
CA GLU A 198 -10.76 4.93 3.97
C GLU A 198 -9.40 5.63 3.98
N SER A 199 -9.16 6.55 4.93
CA SER A 199 -7.93 7.36 4.97
C SER A 199 -6.70 6.51 5.28
N VAL A 200 -6.84 5.56 6.21
CA VAL A 200 -5.78 4.63 6.60
C VAL A 200 -5.48 3.68 5.43
N ILE A 201 -6.51 3.10 4.82
CA ILE A 201 -6.38 2.14 3.72
C ILE A 201 -5.81 2.81 2.46
N CYS A 202 -6.18 4.06 2.19
CA CYS A 202 -5.59 4.86 1.11
C CYS A 202 -4.08 5.03 1.33
N GLU A 203 -3.63 5.35 2.56
CA GLU A 203 -2.20 5.48 2.85
C GLU A 203 -1.46 4.14 2.74
N VAL A 204 -2.07 3.01 3.15
CA VAL A 204 -1.50 1.67 2.88
C VAL A 204 -1.32 1.48 1.37
N THR A 205 -2.36 1.77 0.58
CA THR A 205 -2.35 1.58 -0.87
C THR A 205 -1.26 2.41 -1.55
N LEU A 206 -1.15 3.69 -1.19
CA LEU A 206 -0.08 4.58 -1.68
C LEU A 206 1.30 4.10 -1.26
N SER A 207 1.44 3.59 -0.03
CA SER A 207 2.70 3.03 0.45
C SER A 207 3.10 1.78 -0.34
N MET A 208 2.14 0.91 -0.66
CA MET A 208 2.34 -0.28 -1.49
C MET A 208 2.71 0.08 -2.93
N GLN A 209 2.05 1.08 -3.54
CA GLN A 209 2.43 1.59 -4.86
C GLN A 209 3.90 2.02 -4.90
N ARG A 210 4.34 2.80 -3.90
CA ARG A 210 5.73 3.27 -3.79
C ARG A 210 6.71 2.10 -3.69
N LEU A 211 6.36 1.08 -2.89
CA LEU A 211 7.18 -0.12 -2.73
C LEU A 211 7.32 -0.88 -4.06
N VAL A 212 6.20 -1.23 -4.69
CA VAL A 212 6.17 -2.03 -5.93
C VAL A 212 6.86 -1.27 -7.07
N LYS A 213 6.49 -0.01 -7.29
CA LYS A 213 7.02 0.80 -8.41
C LYS A 213 8.54 0.94 -8.37
N LYS A 214 9.13 1.13 -7.18
CA LYS A 214 10.56 1.44 -7.03
C LYS A 214 11.42 0.23 -6.68
N TYR A 215 10.86 -0.76 -6.01
CA TYR A 215 11.62 -1.88 -5.45
C TYR A 215 11.02 -3.25 -5.77
N GLY A 216 9.96 -3.34 -6.58
CA GLY A 216 9.31 -4.61 -6.94
C GLY A 216 10.28 -5.66 -7.49
N MET A 217 11.17 -5.25 -8.41
CA MET A 217 12.21 -6.13 -8.99
C MET A 217 13.20 -6.71 -7.97
N LYS A 218 13.38 -6.02 -6.82
CA LYS A 218 14.36 -6.41 -5.79
C LYS A 218 13.72 -7.25 -4.69
N GLN A 219 12.42 -7.52 -4.77
CA GLN A 219 11.72 -8.31 -3.76
C GLN A 219 11.88 -9.80 -4.04
N HIS A 220 12.05 -10.56 -2.95
CA HIS A 220 12.03 -12.02 -2.98
C HIS A 220 10.58 -12.53 -2.85
N ASP A 221 10.38 -13.81 -3.19
CA ASP A 221 9.08 -14.49 -3.24
C ASP A 221 8.24 -14.28 -1.96
N THR A 222 8.85 -14.39 -0.78
CA THR A 222 8.14 -14.19 0.51
C THR A 222 7.59 -12.79 0.70
N ALA A 223 8.29 -11.76 0.22
CA ALA A 223 7.79 -10.39 0.25
C ALA A 223 6.66 -10.20 -0.76
N TRP A 224 6.76 -10.84 -1.93
CA TRP A 224 5.69 -10.83 -2.92
C TRP A 224 4.41 -11.51 -2.44
N GLU A 225 4.51 -12.62 -1.72
CA GLU A 225 3.34 -13.25 -1.09
C GLU A 225 2.61 -12.27 -0.15
N SER A 226 3.36 -11.57 0.72
CA SER A 226 2.75 -10.54 1.59
C SER A 226 2.18 -9.35 0.80
N ILE A 227 2.82 -8.94 -0.29
CA ILE A 227 2.30 -7.86 -1.17
C ILE A 227 0.97 -8.29 -1.81
N LEU A 228 0.88 -9.53 -2.31
CA LEU A 228 -0.31 -10.07 -2.95
C LEU A 228 -1.45 -10.33 -1.95
N ASP A 229 -1.13 -10.73 -0.71
CA ASP A 229 -2.11 -10.88 0.35
C ASP A 229 -2.71 -9.51 0.74
N ILE A 230 -1.87 -8.47 0.83
CA ILE A 230 -2.34 -7.07 1.00
C ILE A 230 -3.19 -6.64 -0.20
N ALA A 231 -2.76 -6.90 -1.43
CA ALA A 231 -3.53 -6.56 -2.63
C ALA A 231 -4.88 -7.27 -2.68
N SER A 232 -4.95 -8.53 -2.22
CA SER A 232 -6.20 -9.29 -2.10
C SER A 232 -7.14 -8.67 -1.08
N ALA A 233 -6.64 -8.30 0.10
CA ALA A 233 -7.44 -7.62 1.12
C ALA A 233 -7.93 -6.22 0.65
N LEU A 234 -7.09 -5.48 -0.10
CA LEU A 234 -7.50 -4.22 -0.72
C LEU A 234 -8.60 -4.42 -1.77
N GLN A 235 -8.52 -5.49 -2.57
CA GLN A 235 -9.58 -5.83 -3.53
C GLN A 235 -10.92 -6.08 -2.83
N GLU A 236 -10.92 -6.87 -1.75
CA GLU A 236 -12.12 -7.15 -0.96
C GLU A 236 -12.68 -5.88 -0.31
N TYR A 237 -11.81 -4.97 0.13
CA TYR A 237 -12.25 -3.67 0.66
C TYR A 237 -12.92 -2.80 -0.42
N VAL A 238 -12.33 -2.70 -1.61
CA VAL A 238 -12.88 -1.91 -2.74
C VAL A 238 -14.22 -2.48 -3.21
N GLU A 239 -14.39 -3.80 -3.18
CA GLU A 239 -15.65 -4.45 -3.51
C GLU A 239 -16.74 -4.17 -2.47
N ARG A 240 -16.39 -4.21 -1.18
CA ARG A 240 -17.32 -3.85 -0.08
C ARG A 240 -17.68 -2.36 -0.06
N HIS A 241 -16.78 -1.48 -0.49
CA HIS A 241 -16.92 -0.03 -0.42
C HIS A 241 -16.81 0.65 -1.80
N PRO A 242 -17.81 0.49 -2.68
CA PRO A 242 -17.76 1.05 -4.04
C PRO A 242 -17.75 2.58 -4.08
N SER A 243 -18.15 3.26 -2.99
CA SER A 243 -18.11 4.71 -2.86
C SER A 243 -16.70 5.28 -2.67
N CYS A 244 -15.74 4.49 -2.21
CA CYS A 244 -14.37 4.94 -1.96
C CYS A 244 -13.55 4.97 -3.26
N THR A 245 -13.84 5.95 -4.12
CA THR A 245 -13.22 6.09 -5.45
C THR A 245 -11.71 6.25 -5.37
N SER A 246 -11.22 7.05 -4.41
CA SER A 246 -9.78 7.30 -4.26
C SER A 246 -8.99 6.02 -3.97
N VAL A 247 -9.49 5.15 -3.08
CA VAL A 247 -8.86 3.86 -2.78
C VAL A 247 -8.93 2.94 -4.00
N SER A 248 -10.08 2.88 -4.69
CA SER A 248 -10.26 2.07 -5.89
C SER A 248 -9.28 2.47 -7.01
N GLU A 249 -9.13 3.76 -7.29
CA GLU A 249 -8.21 4.29 -8.30
C GLU A 249 -6.76 3.93 -7.96
N ASN A 250 -6.36 4.19 -6.70
CA ASN A 250 -5.02 3.87 -6.23
C ASN A 250 -4.74 2.35 -6.23
N PHE A 251 -5.73 1.53 -5.93
CA PHE A 251 -5.61 0.07 -6.01
C PHE A 251 -5.38 -0.39 -7.45
N HIS A 252 -6.11 0.18 -8.42
CA HIS A 252 -5.89 -0.16 -9.83
C HIS A 252 -4.53 0.31 -10.35
N VAL A 253 -4.00 1.44 -9.88
CA VAL A 253 -2.62 1.86 -10.18
C VAL A 253 -1.61 0.86 -9.61
N LEU A 254 -1.82 0.38 -8.38
CA LEU A 254 -0.99 -0.66 -7.78
C LEU A 254 -0.98 -1.94 -8.64
N LEU A 255 -2.15 -2.43 -9.05
CA LEU A 255 -2.24 -3.60 -9.93
C LEU A 255 -1.50 -3.40 -11.25
N SER A 256 -1.62 -2.23 -11.87
CA SER A 256 -0.89 -1.94 -13.12
C SER A 256 0.63 -2.02 -12.92
N TYR A 257 1.17 -1.54 -11.80
CA TYR A 257 2.61 -1.70 -11.51
C TYR A 257 3.02 -3.16 -11.32
N ILE A 258 2.16 -4.00 -10.76
CA ILE A 258 2.46 -5.43 -10.60
C ILE A 258 2.41 -6.13 -11.98
N GLU A 259 1.41 -5.82 -12.80
CA GLU A 259 1.30 -6.36 -14.16
C GLU A 259 2.46 -5.92 -15.06
N GLU A 260 2.90 -4.66 -14.99
CA GLU A 260 4.07 -4.17 -15.73
C GLU A 260 5.34 -4.96 -15.38
N LEU A 261 5.50 -5.36 -14.10
CA LEU A 261 6.63 -6.21 -13.68
C LEU A 261 6.47 -7.64 -14.21
N HIS A 262 5.25 -8.16 -14.25
CA HIS A 262 4.96 -9.47 -14.81
C HIS A 262 5.26 -9.51 -16.32
N GLU A 263 4.84 -8.51 -17.09
CA GLU A 263 5.12 -8.41 -18.53
C GLU A 263 6.62 -8.29 -18.83
N LYS A 264 7.40 -7.67 -17.94
CA LYS A 264 8.86 -7.58 -18.06
C LYS A 264 9.61 -8.84 -17.62
N HIS A 265 8.91 -9.86 -17.13
CA HIS A 265 9.49 -11.05 -16.49
C HIS A 265 10.36 -10.73 -15.26
N GLU A 266 10.04 -9.64 -14.56
CA GLU A 266 10.71 -9.17 -13.33
C GLU A 266 9.83 -9.33 -12.08
N PHE A 267 8.73 -10.08 -12.22
CA PHE A 267 7.81 -10.44 -11.15
C PHE A 267 8.16 -11.81 -10.59
N TYR A 268 8.36 -11.87 -9.27
CA TYR A 268 8.72 -13.09 -8.54
C TYR A 268 7.60 -13.58 -7.60
N GLY A 269 6.39 -13.06 -7.74
CA GLY A 269 5.22 -13.51 -6.99
C GLY A 269 4.44 -14.60 -7.73
N SER A 270 3.41 -15.14 -7.05
CA SER A 270 2.47 -16.06 -7.70
C SER A 270 1.61 -15.35 -8.76
N ALA A 271 1.77 -15.75 -10.02
CA ALA A 271 0.95 -15.28 -11.13
C ALA A 271 -0.52 -15.68 -10.94
N ASP A 272 -0.78 -16.89 -10.43
CA ASP A 272 -2.14 -17.36 -10.11
C ASP A 272 -2.86 -16.41 -9.14
N LYS A 273 -2.20 -16.02 -8.05
CA LYS A 273 -2.76 -15.05 -7.08
C LYS A 273 -3.01 -13.69 -7.73
N LEU A 274 -2.06 -13.16 -8.49
CA LEU A 274 -2.23 -11.89 -9.21
C LEU A 274 -3.48 -11.93 -10.10
N PHE A 275 -3.59 -12.95 -10.94
CA PHE A 275 -4.69 -13.05 -11.89
C PHE A 275 -6.01 -13.43 -11.24
N ALA A 276 -6.01 -14.09 -10.09
CA ALA A 276 -7.21 -14.25 -9.25
C ALA A 276 -7.74 -12.89 -8.75
N ILE A 277 -6.86 -11.96 -8.36
CA ILE A 277 -7.24 -10.60 -7.98
C ILE A 277 -7.79 -9.84 -9.19
N VAL A 278 -7.09 -9.87 -10.32
CA VAL A 278 -7.51 -9.18 -11.56
C VAL A 278 -8.89 -9.68 -12.03
N ALA A 279 -9.13 -10.98 -11.96
CA ALA A 279 -10.41 -11.62 -12.34
C ALA A 279 -11.62 -11.07 -11.56
N LYS A 280 -11.43 -10.59 -10.33
CA LYS A 280 -12.51 -9.99 -9.53
C LYS A 280 -12.84 -8.55 -9.93
N CYS A 281 -11.98 -7.87 -10.71
CA CYS A 281 -12.16 -6.47 -11.09
C CYS A 281 -12.09 -6.18 -12.60
N THR A 282 -12.32 -7.20 -13.44
CA THR A 282 -12.19 -7.16 -14.92
C THR A 282 -12.89 -5.98 -15.59
N LYS A 283 -14.06 -5.57 -15.09
CA LYS A 283 -14.86 -4.45 -15.64
C LYS A 283 -14.16 -3.08 -15.52
N LYS A 284 -13.36 -2.88 -14.47
CA LYS A 284 -12.64 -1.62 -14.21
C LYS A 284 -11.19 -1.64 -14.74
N ARG A 285 -10.69 -2.80 -15.15
CA ARG A 285 -9.32 -2.97 -15.67
C ARG A 285 -9.24 -2.59 -17.15
N PRO A 286 -8.09 -2.09 -17.63
CA PRO A 286 -7.87 -1.84 -19.05
C PRO A 286 -7.86 -3.15 -19.86
N GLU A 287 -8.10 -3.05 -21.17
CA GLU A 287 -8.13 -4.23 -22.06
C GLU A 287 -6.82 -5.03 -22.02
N SER A 288 -5.67 -4.36 -21.99
CA SER A 288 -4.36 -5.03 -21.89
C SER A 288 -4.23 -5.94 -20.67
N SER A 289 -4.72 -5.49 -19.51
CA SER A 289 -4.72 -6.26 -18.26
C SER A 289 -5.60 -7.52 -18.37
N VAL A 290 -6.79 -7.40 -18.98
CA VAL A 290 -7.68 -8.56 -19.16
C VAL A 290 -7.15 -9.51 -20.24
N ILE A 291 -6.51 -8.99 -21.30
CA ILE A 291 -5.82 -9.80 -22.31
C ILE A 291 -4.67 -10.59 -21.68
N LEU A 292 -3.93 -10.00 -20.75
CA LEU A 292 -2.88 -10.67 -20.00
C LEU A 292 -3.47 -11.79 -19.11
N LEU A 293 -4.58 -11.53 -18.42
CA LEU A 293 -5.33 -12.53 -17.66
C LEU A 293 -5.80 -13.71 -18.53
N VAL A 294 -6.37 -13.43 -19.71
CA VAL A 294 -6.79 -14.46 -20.67
C VAL A 294 -5.59 -15.27 -21.14
N SER A 295 -4.46 -14.60 -21.43
CA SER A 295 -3.21 -15.25 -21.85
C SER A 295 -2.62 -16.16 -20.76
N HIS A 296 -2.70 -15.74 -19.51
CA HIS A 296 -2.28 -16.55 -18.37
C HIS A 296 -3.17 -17.79 -18.21
N ARG A 297 -4.50 -17.60 -18.21
CA ARG A 297 -5.44 -18.74 -18.14
C ARG A 297 -5.26 -19.72 -19.29
N ALA A 298 -4.91 -19.25 -20.49
CA ALA A 298 -4.66 -20.09 -21.65
C ALA A 298 -3.54 -21.13 -21.41
N GLN A 299 -2.60 -20.87 -20.51
CA GLN A 299 -1.53 -21.83 -20.17
C GLN A 299 -2.06 -23.10 -19.50
N SER A 300 -3.23 -23.03 -18.85
CA SER A 300 -3.90 -24.17 -18.22
C SER A 300 -4.88 -24.92 -19.14
N LEU A 301 -5.00 -24.51 -20.41
CA LEU A 301 -5.95 -25.08 -21.38
C LEU A 301 -5.28 -26.16 -22.23
N HIS A 302 -4.79 -27.22 -21.57
CA HIS A 302 -4.18 -28.36 -22.25
C HIS A 302 -4.63 -29.70 -21.63
N PRO A 303 -4.62 -30.81 -22.39
CA PRO A 303 -5.14 -32.11 -21.93
C PRO A 303 -4.49 -32.66 -20.64
N TYR A 304 -3.26 -32.25 -20.32
CA TYR A 304 -2.56 -32.66 -19.09
C TYR A 304 -3.00 -31.90 -17.84
N CYS A 305 -3.90 -30.91 -17.95
CA CYS A 305 -4.49 -30.20 -16.82
C CYS A 305 -5.86 -30.79 -16.48
N ASP A 306 -6.15 -30.88 -15.19
CA ASP A 306 -7.45 -31.28 -14.70
C ASP A 306 -8.55 -30.34 -15.23
N ASN A 307 -9.68 -30.90 -15.62
CA ASN A 307 -10.87 -30.19 -16.08
C ASN A 307 -10.62 -29.17 -17.22
N TRP A 308 -9.64 -29.42 -18.10
CA TRP A 308 -9.27 -28.47 -19.15
C TRP A 308 -10.45 -28.06 -20.07
N PHE A 309 -11.40 -28.95 -20.36
CA PHE A 309 -12.63 -28.61 -21.09
C PHE A 309 -13.54 -27.65 -20.33
N GLU A 310 -13.70 -27.82 -19.01
CA GLU A 310 -14.47 -26.89 -18.18
C GLU A 310 -13.78 -25.52 -18.12
N ASN A 311 -12.45 -25.51 -18.07
CA ASN A 311 -11.66 -24.28 -18.09
C ASN A 311 -11.81 -23.52 -19.43
N ILE A 312 -11.92 -24.24 -20.55
CA ILE A 312 -12.23 -23.60 -21.85
C ILE A 312 -13.63 -22.99 -21.82
N LYS A 313 -14.65 -23.73 -21.36
CA LYS A 313 -16.02 -23.21 -21.24
C LYS A 313 -16.07 -21.97 -20.35
N ASP A 314 -15.41 -22.01 -19.19
CA ASP A 314 -15.30 -20.87 -18.27
C ASP A 314 -14.66 -19.64 -18.93
N LEU A 315 -13.59 -19.85 -19.70
CA LEU A 315 -12.90 -18.79 -20.42
C LEU A 315 -13.83 -18.12 -21.46
N VAL A 316 -14.53 -18.93 -22.27
CA VAL A 316 -15.41 -18.43 -23.33
C VAL A 316 -16.66 -17.76 -22.74
N ASP A 317 -17.30 -18.37 -21.75
CA ASP A 317 -18.47 -17.78 -21.10
C ASP A 317 -18.14 -16.42 -20.46
N ARG A 318 -17.03 -16.31 -19.71
CA ARG A 318 -16.69 -15.07 -19.00
C ARG A 318 -16.12 -13.98 -19.91
N TYR A 319 -15.19 -14.32 -20.81
CA TYR A 319 -14.39 -13.32 -21.54
C TYR A 319 -14.76 -13.16 -23.02
N PHE A 320 -15.64 -14.01 -23.56
CA PHE A 320 -16.18 -13.83 -24.91
C PHE A 320 -17.67 -13.48 -24.91
N LYS A 321 -18.50 -14.20 -24.13
CA LYS A 321 -19.96 -14.01 -24.10
C LYS A 321 -20.41 -12.87 -23.19
N CYS A 322 -19.84 -12.75 -22.00
CA CYS A 322 -20.19 -11.70 -21.02
C CYS A 322 -19.34 -10.42 -21.14
N GLU A 323 -18.46 -10.34 -22.14
CA GLU A 323 -17.55 -9.22 -22.37
C GLU A 323 -18.01 -8.37 -23.55
N GLU A 324 -17.93 -7.05 -23.43
CA GLU A 324 -18.36 -6.11 -24.47
C GLU A 324 -17.17 -5.62 -25.31
N ARG A 325 -15.97 -5.63 -24.74
CA ARG A 325 -14.76 -5.08 -25.35
C ARG A 325 -14.18 -5.99 -26.42
N THR A 326 -14.13 -5.48 -27.65
CA THR A 326 -13.70 -6.18 -28.88
C THR A 326 -12.37 -6.92 -28.73
N ALA A 327 -11.33 -6.26 -28.22
CA ALA A 327 -9.98 -6.82 -28.19
C ALA A 327 -9.87 -8.07 -27.29
N ILE A 328 -10.62 -8.10 -26.18
CA ILE A 328 -10.65 -9.23 -25.26
C ILE A 328 -11.38 -10.41 -25.91
N ARG A 329 -12.52 -10.17 -26.56
CA ARG A 329 -13.28 -11.19 -27.27
C ARG A 329 -12.46 -11.81 -28.40
N ILE A 330 -11.77 -10.98 -29.19
CA ILE A 330 -10.85 -11.44 -30.24
C ILE A 330 -9.73 -12.29 -29.63
N LYS A 331 -9.14 -11.87 -28.50
CA LYS A 331 -8.08 -12.65 -27.84
C LYS A 331 -8.56 -14.05 -27.41
N VAL A 332 -9.80 -14.18 -26.94
CA VAL A 332 -10.38 -15.49 -26.61
C VAL A 332 -10.50 -16.37 -27.86
N LEU A 333 -10.94 -15.80 -28.99
CA LEU A 333 -10.98 -16.54 -30.26
C LEU A 333 -9.58 -16.97 -30.71
N ASP A 334 -8.56 -16.12 -30.54
CA ASP A 334 -7.16 -16.50 -30.83
C ASP A 334 -6.68 -17.66 -29.96
N VAL A 335 -7.05 -17.67 -28.68
CA VAL A 335 -6.74 -18.79 -27.78
C VAL A 335 -7.43 -20.07 -28.24
N LEU A 336 -8.70 -20.01 -28.64
CA LEU A 336 -9.41 -21.16 -29.19
C LEU A 336 -8.78 -21.68 -30.50
N CYS A 337 -8.40 -20.79 -31.41
CA CYS A 337 -7.65 -21.14 -32.62
C CYS A 337 -6.36 -21.89 -32.29
N ASN A 338 -5.58 -21.40 -31.32
CA ASN A 338 -4.33 -22.05 -30.93
C ASN A 338 -4.55 -23.43 -30.32
N ILE A 339 -5.60 -23.59 -29.50
CA ILE A 339 -5.98 -24.89 -28.91
C ILE A 339 -6.39 -25.86 -30.02
N LEU A 340 -7.24 -25.43 -30.95
CA LEU A 340 -7.67 -26.25 -32.10
C LEU A 340 -6.47 -26.66 -32.96
N GLY A 341 -5.61 -25.71 -33.34
CA GLY A 341 -4.43 -26.02 -34.15
C GLY A 341 -3.43 -26.96 -33.46
N THR A 342 -3.36 -26.94 -32.13
CA THR A 342 -2.43 -27.79 -31.37
C THR A 342 -3.00 -29.17 -31.03
N PHE A 343 -4.30 -29.25 -30.73
CA PHE A 343 -4.93 -30.44 -30.15
C PHE A 343 -6.01 -31.08 -31.03
N SER A 344 -6.34 -30.51 -32.19
CA SER A 344 -7.25 -31.12 -33.18
C SER A 344 -6.94 -32.59 -33.48
N PRO A 345 -5.67 -33.05 -33.65
CA PRO A 345 -5.39 -34.44 -34.00
C PRO A 345 -5.92 -35.50 -33.00
N LEU A 346 -6.19 -35.10 -31.75
CA LEU A 346 -6.60 -36.02 -30.68
C LEU A 346 -7.96 -35.67 -30.06
N TYR A 347 -8.40 -34.41 -30.13
CA TYR A 347 -9.57 -33.91 -29.40
C TYR A 347 -10.49 -33.01 -30.23
N GLU A 348 -10.38 -33.05 -31.56
CA GLU A 348 -11.14 -32.18 -32.45
C GLU A 348 -12.64 -32.23 -32.21
N GLU A 349 -13.24 -33.43 -32.20
CA GLU A 349 -14.69 -33.58 -32.05
C GLU A 349 -15.19 -33.05 -30.70
N GLU A 350 -14.44 -33.28 -29.62
CA GLU A 350 -14.79 -32.82 -28.29
C GLU A 350 -14.61 -31.31 -28.14
N ILE A 351 -13.54 -30.73 -28.71
CA ILE A 351 -13.33 -29.27 -28.67
C ILE A 351 -14.41 -28.57 -29.49
N LEU A 352 -14.72 -29.07 -30.69
CA LEU A 352 -15.75 -28.49 -31.56
C LEU A 352 -17.12 -28.50 -30.88
N GLU A 353 -17.53 -29.66 -30.34
CA GLU A 353 -18.85 -29.81 -29.69
C GLU A 353 -18.96 -29.02 -28.38
N ASN A 354 -17.90 -28.97 -27.58
CA ASN A 354 -17.97 -28.37 -26.25
C ASN A 354 -17.63 -26.88 -26.21
N SER A 355 -16.86 -26.37 -27.19
CA SER A 355 -16.22 -25.06 -27.06
C SER A 355 -16.38 -24.15 -28.28
N VAL A 356 -16.66 -24.69 -29.47
CA VAL A 356 -16.75 -23.90 -30.71
C VAL A 356 -18.20 -23.75 -31.15
N LEU A 357 -18.89 -24.86 -31.43
CA LEU A 357 -20.26 -24.87 -31.92
C LEU A 357 -21.25 -24.16 -30.99
N PRO A 358 -21.24 -24.38 -29.65
CA PRO A 358 -22.22 -23.75 -28.75
C PRO A 358 -22.12 -22.22 -28.70
N TYR A 359 -20.93 -21.68 -28.99
CA TYR A 359 -20.64 -20.27 -28.84
C TYR A 359 -20.64 -19.50 -30.16
N LEU A 360 -20.40 -20.18 -31.28
CA LEU A 360 -20.32 -19.56 -32.61
C LEU A 360 -21.56 -19.76 -33.49
N ASP A 361 -22.54 -20.59 -33.13
CA ASP A 361 -23.75 -20.81 -33.96
C ASP A 361 -24.56 -19.53 -34.26
N HIS A 362 -24.42 -18.49 -33.43
CA HIS A 362 -25.12 -17.21 -33.63
C HIS A 362 -24.19 -16.04 -33.96
N ILE A 363 -22.96 -16.33 -34.38
CA ILE A 363 -21.94 -15.30 -34.63
C ILE A 363 -22.34 -14.31 -35.74
N ALA A 364 -23.11 -14.76 -36.74
CA ALA A 364 -23.62 -13.89 -37.80
C ALA A 364 -24.40 -12.68 -37.26
N LYS A 365 -25.08 -12.85 -36.12
CA LYS A 365 -25.89 -11.84 -35.42
C LYS A 365 -25.08 -10.98 -34.44
N ASP A 366 -23.78 -11.22 -34.28
CA ASP A 366 -22.95 -10.41 -33.39
C ASP A 366 -22.89 -8.96 -33.88
N ARG A 367 -22.89 -8.03 -32.93
CA ARG A 367 -22.87 -6.59 -33.22
C ARG A 367 -21.50 -6.14 -33.71
N ASP A 368 -20.44 -6.83 -33.30
CA ASP A 368 -19.07 -6.44 -33.56
C ASP A 368 -18.54 -7.10 -34.84
N ILE A 369 -18.29 -6.28 -35.86
CA ILE A 369 -17.79 -6.72 -37.17
C ILE A 369 -16.41 -7.40 -37.03
N ALA A 370 -15.53 -6.87 -36.19
CA ALA A 370 -14.19 -7.43 -36.03
C ALA A 370 -14.23 -8.81 -35.36
N VAL A 371 -15.11 -8.99 -34.38
CA VAL A 371 -15.35 -10.30 -33.76
C VAL A 371 -15.94 -11.30 -34.77
N ARG A 372 -16.90 -10.87 -35.60
CA ARG A 372 -17.44 -11.72 -36.68
C ARG A 372 -16.35 -12.16 -37.66
N ILE A 373 -15.54 -11.23 -38.15
CA ILE A 373 -14.45 -11.54 -39.09
C ILE A 373 -13.50 -12.57 -38.45
N ARG A 374 -13.09 -12.35 -37.20
CA ARG A 374 -12.14 -13.25 -36.54
C ARG A 374 -12.72 -14.64 -36.30
N ALA A 375 -13.99 -14.71 -35.89
CA ALA A 375 -14.67 -15.97 -35.66
C ALA A 375 -14.92 -16.73 -36.97
N VAL A 376 -15.29 -16.05 -38.05
CA VAL A 376 -15.38 -16.68 -39.38
C VAL A 376 -14.02 -17.21 -39.81
N GLN A 377 -12.93 -16.47 -39.59
CA GLN A 377 -11.58 -16.97 -39.86
C GLN A 377 -11.30 -18.25 -39.07
N LEU A 378 -11.64 -18.30 -37.77
CA LEU A 378 -11.52 -19.52 -36.97
C LEU A 378 -12.30 -20.70 -37.57
N LEU A 379 -13.55 -20.47 -37.99
CA LEU A 379 -14.38 -21.52 -38.61
C LEU A 379 -13.80 -22.00 -39.94
N VAL A 380 -13.24 -21.09 -40.75
CA VAL A 380 -12.54 -21.44 -42.00
C VAL A 380 -11.27 -22.24 -41.70
N ASP A 381 -10.46 -21.82 -40.73
CA ASP A 381 -9.25 -22.54 -40.32
C ASP A 381 -9.58 -23.99 -39.88
N VAL A 382 -10.72 -24.19 -39.21
CA VAL A 382 -11.24 -25.52 -38.84
C VAL A 382 -11.62 -26.34 -40.06
N ILE A 383 -12.33 -25.76 -41.05
CA ILE A 383 -12.73 -26.47 -42.27
C ILE A 383 -11.52 -26.88 -43.09
N GLU A 384 -10.51 -26.01 -43.22
CA GLU A 384 -9.30 -26.30 -43.99
C GLU A 384 -8.42 -27.37 -43.34
N GLY A 385 -8.50 -27.53 -42.01
CA GLY A 385 -7.66 -28.44 -41.23
C GLY A 385 -8.30 -29.77 -40.81
N SER A 386 -9.60 -29.98 -41.08
CA SER A 386 -10.38 -31.10 -40.53
C SER A 386 -11.10 -31.94 -41.59
N ASP A 387 -11.07 -33.26 -41.42
CA ASP A 387 -11.90 -34.23 -42.15
C ASP A 387 -13.11 -34.71 -41.30
N SER A 388 -13.39 -34.06 -40.16
CA SER A 388 -14.43 -34.49 -39.22
C SER A 388 -15.86 -34.32 -39.78
N GLN A 389 -16.77 -35.20 -39.38
CA GLN A 389 -18.20 -35.06 -39.72
C GLN A 389 -18.82 -33.77 -39.15
N LYS A 390 -18.26 -33.19 -38.08
CA LYS A 390 -18.72 -31.93 -37.50
C LYS A 390 -18.35 -30.70 -38.34
N VAL A 391 -17.51 -30.84 -39.37
CA VAL A 391 -17.24 -29.79 -40.35
C VAL A 391 -18.52 -29.37 -41.08
N CYS A 392 -19.48 -30.28 -41.27
CA CYS A 392 -20.80 -29.95 -41.83
C CYS A 392 -21.58 -28.97 -40.93
N ASP A 393 -21.50 -29.12 -39.60
CA ASP A 393 -22.13 -28.20 -38.66
C ASP A 393 -21.45 -26.83 -38.67
N VAL A 394 -20.13 -26.79 -38.82
CA VAL A 394 -19.35 -25.56 -38.99
C VAL A 394 -19.72 -24.84 -40.29
N LEU A 395 -19.86 -25.56 -41.40
CA LEU A 395 -20.31 -25.01 -42.69
C LEU A 395 -21.71 -24.38 -42.59
N ASN A 396 -22.64 -25.02 -41.88
CA ASN A 396 -23.99 -24.48 -41.63
C ASN A 396 -23.97 -23.15 -40.86
N ILE A 397 -22.94 -22.87 -40.07
CA ILE A 397 -22.77 -21.60 -39.37
C ILE A 397 -22.28 -20.51 -40.33
N ILE A 398 -21.36 -20.84 -41.25
CA ILE A 398 -20.82 -19.90 -42.24
C ILE A 398 -21.86 -19.52 -43.31
N GLU A 399 -22.76 -20.45 -43.66
CA GLU A 399 -23.83 -20.18 -44.63
C GLU A 399 -24.87 -19.14 -44.14
N LYS A 400 -24.99 -18.93 -42.83
CA LYS A 400 -25.92 -17.96 -42.20
C LYS A 400 -25.31 -16.57 -42.12
#